data_AF-A0A093VHK7-F1
#
_entry.id   AF-A0A093VHK7-F1
#
_cell.length_a   1.000
_cell.length_b   1.000
_cell.length_c   1.000
_cell.angle_alpha   90.00
_cell.angle_beta   90.00
_cell.angle_gamma   90.00
#
_symmetry.space_group_name_H-M   'P 1'
#
loop_
_entity.id
_entity.type
_entity.pdbx_description
1 polymer ?
#
loop_
_entity_poly.entity_id
_entity_poly.type
_entity_poly.pdbx_seq_one_letter_code
_entity_poly.pdbx_strand_id
1 'polypeptide(L)'
;MNMPSSQPSFTSMLEEDADDVENIIRQSEPDFQLWPVKDSPPPTTQVDMSPDLSMATMLFQELEPAPGSEESLIVRFDRLTCGILSVKDGVTENPWRNLIWPMARESSALYHAVISMAAFHSSKDNPALRVFGMEHMRRSINFMVQGMGQMQTDAALATTLSLAFAETWDQQTSTGIQHLKGARALMQQTLRTRVRRHPPSDELGRIRFLYNTWLYMDVIARITSMDEAETEEPGDPRFAIPEDGVHDVDPLMGCATTLFPLMGHVANLVQRIRKSDKNSFAIISHARELKNAIDRWVLPNHFNPPEDPQSELQDSIQTAYAYRWAILLYLHQAVPEIPSPSSFILANNTLKLLATVPLSSRTNILHIFPLFVASCEFEDEEDREWIMQRWVAMQNRLRIGNIDRCVEVIREVWRRRDAAKAERLRLRSRPGSRKGSMVIHGEHPSKSGNVRSEGVITGLE
;
A
#
# COMPACT_ATOMS: atom_id res chain seq x y z
N MET A 1 13.20 -8.44 43.17
CA MET A 1 14.05 -7.98 42.06
C MET A 1 13.15 -7.85 40.84
N ASN A 2 12.67 -6.64 40.56
CA ASN A 2 11.94 -6.33 39.33
C ASN A 2 12.95 -5.77 38.33
N MET A 3 13.21 -6.50 37.25
CA MET A 3 13.84 -5.93 36.06
C MET A 3 12.79 -5.06 35.36
N PRO A 4 13.06 -3.79 35.03
CA PRO A 4 12.17 -3.03 34.17
C PRO A 4 12.29 -3.59 32.75
N SER A 5 11.17 -3.97 32.14
CA SER A 5 11.08 -4.20 30.71
C SER A 5 11.33 -2.87 30.00
N SER A 6 12.53 -2.70 29.45
CA SER A 6 12.87 -1.57 28.59
C SER A 6 12.06 -1.68 27.30
N GLN A 7 10.96 -0.93 27.20
CA GLN A 7 10.32 -0.66 25.92
C GLN A 7 11.31 0.16 25.05
N PRO A 8 11.44 -0.13 23.75
CA PRO A 8 12.30 0.66 22.86
C PRO A 8 11.82 2.11 22.84
N SER A 9 12.76 3.04 22.98
CA SER A 9 12.50 4.48 22.97
C SER A 9 12.49 4.98 21.52
N PHE A 10 11.64 5.95 21.20
CA PHE A 10 11.68 6.65 19.90
C PHE A 10 13.09 7.17 19.57
N THR A 11 13.88 7.53 20.60
CA THR A 11 15.28 7.93 20.46
C THR A 11 16.18 6.81 19.93
N SER A 12 16.04 5.58 20.44
CA SER A 12 16.90 4.47 19.99
C SER A 12 16.57 4.07 18.55
N MET A 13 15.30 4.20 18.14
CA MET A 13 14.89 3.91 16.77
C MET A 13 15.46 4.91 15.76
N LEU A 14 15.48 6.21 16.09
CA LEU A 14 16.05 7.23 15.21
C LEU A 14 17.58 7.15 15.10
N GLU A 15 18.26 6.71 16.16
CA GLU A 15 19.71 6.48 16.16
C GLU A 15 20.08 5.23 15.33
N GLU A 16 19.32 4.14 15.44
CA GLU A 16 19.47 2.95 14.58
C GLU A 16 19.26 3.27 13.10
N ASP A 17 18.22 4.04 12.74
CA ASP A 17 17.95 4.44 11.35
C ASP A 17 19.09 5.31 10.77
N ALA A 18 19.76 6.13 11.61
CA ALA A 18 20.89 6.95 11.17
C ALA A 18 22.12 6.10 10.82
N ASP A 19 22.42 5.08 11.63
CA ASP A 19 23.53 4.14 11.40
C ASP A 19 23.28 3.26 10.17
N ASP A 20 22.03 2.81 9.95
CA ASP A 20 21.65 2.04 8.77
C ASP A 20 21.79 2.85 7.47
N VAL A 21 21.41 4.14 7.48
CA VAL A 21 21.63 5.04 6.35
C VAL A 21 23.14 5.22 6.07
N GLU A 22 23.99 5.35 7.09
CA GLU A 22 25.45 5.40 6.89
C GLU A 22 26.00 4.12 6.26
N ASN A 23 25.49 2.96 6.65
CA ASN A 23 25.91 1.67 6.11
C ASN A 23 25.50 1.48 4.64
N ILE A 24 24.32 1.96 4.23
CA ILE A 24 23.85 1.87 2.84
C ILE A 24 24.68 2.79 1.91
N ILE A 25 25.08 3.97 2.38
CA ILE A 25 25.98 4.88 1.65
C ILE A 25 27.38 4.25 1.50
N ARG A 26 27.87 3.53 2.53
CA ARG A 26 29.16 2.82 2.46
C ARG A 26 29.14 1.59 1.54
N GLN A 27 27.98 0.96 1.35
CA GLN A 27 27.81 -0.21 0.47
C GLN A 27 27.51 0.17 -0.99
N SER A 28 27.21 1.45 -1.29
CA SER A 28 27.22 1.93 -2.68
C SER A 28 28.68 2.08 -3.11
N GLU A 29 29.21 1.12 -3.88
CA GLU A 29 30.62 1.02 -4.23
C GLU A 29 31.25 2.30 -4.85
N PRO A 30 32.59 2.46 -4.76
CA PRO A 30 33.30 3.72 -4.96
C PRO A 30 33.86 3.92 -6.39
N ASP A 31 33.14 3.48 -7.43
CA ASP A 31 33.59 3.62 -8.83
C ASP A 31 32.70 4.61 -9.62
N PHE A 32 32.71 5.87 -9.21
CA PHE A 32 32.29 6.99 -10.07
C PHE A 32 33.53 7.82 -10.45
N GLN A 33 34.31 7.29 -11.40
CA GLN A 33 35.33 8.10 -12.07
C GLN A 33 34.63 9.12 -12.97
N LEU A 34 34.84 10.41 -12.70
CA LEU A 34 34.54 11.49 -13.64
C LEU A 34 35.23 11.17 -14.98
N TRP A 35 34.44 10.87 -16.02
CA TRP A 35 34.95 10.78 -17.38
C TRP A 35 35.58 12.12 -17.80
N PRO A 36 36.79 12.16 -18.37
CA PRO A 36 37.33 13.37 -18.94
C PRO A 36 36.59 13.70 -20.25
N VAL A 37 36.18 14.95 -20.36
CA VAL A 37 35.61 15.56 -21.57
C VAL A 37 36.57 15.33 -22.74
N LYS A 38 36.11 14.67 -23.81
CA LYS A 38 36.86 14.55 -25.06
C LYS A 38 36.77 15.86 -25.83
N ASP A 39 37.92 16.48 -26.08
CA ASP A 39 38.07 17.60 -27.01
C ASP A 39 37.56 17.21 -28.41
N SER A 40 36.65 18.02 -28.93
CA SER A 40 36.18 17.95 -30.33
C SER A 40 37.05 18.84 -31.22
N PRO A 41 37.33 18.47 -32.48
CA PRO A 41 38.17 19.28 -33.37
C PRO A 41 37.41 20.53 -33.87
N PRO A 42 38.13 21.59 -34.31
CA PRO A 42 37.50 22.83 -34.69
C PRO A 42 36.81 22.70 -36.06
N PRO A 43 35.62 23.31 -36.27
CA PRO A 43 35.08 23.45 -37.60
C PRO A 43 35.75 24.65 -38.29
N THR A 44 36.19 24.40 -39.51
CA THR A 44 36.74 25.35 -40.47
C THR A 44 35.73 26.47 -40.77
N THR A 45 36.24 27.69 -40.82
CA THR A 45 35.59 28.94 -41.21
C THR A 45 34.87 28.84 -42.55
N GLN A 46 33.55 29.04 -42.56
CA GLN A 46 32.86 29.78 -43.62
C GLN A 46 31.78 30.66 -42.97
N VAL A 47 31.95 31.96 -43.17
CA VAL A 47 31.07 33.02 -42.70
C VAL A 47 29.94 33.16 -43.71
N ASP A 48 28.70 32.96 -43.26
CA ASP A 48 27.53 33.48 -43.98
C ASP A 48 26.68 34.30 -43.01
N MET A 49 26.52 35.58 -43.35
CA MET A 49 25.95 36.62 -42.52
C MET A 49 24.44 36.63 -42.66
N SER A 50 23.72 36.23 -41.62
CA SER A 50 22.29 36.56 -41.42
C SER A 50 22.07 37.02 -39.98
N PRO A 51 21.49 38.22 -39.73
CA PRO A 51 21.47 38.81 -38.41
C PRO A 51 20.33 38.27 -37.53
N ASP A 52 20.67 37.99 -36.27
CA ASP A 52 19.90 38.32 -35.06
C ASP A 52 18.58 37.60 -34.72
N LEU A 53 18.56 36.26 -34.78
CA LEU A 53 17.59 35.48 -33.97
C LEU A 53 18.28 34.55 -32.94
N SER A 54 19.49 34.10 -33.23
CA SER A 54 20.22 33.13 -32.38
C SER A 54 20.67 33.69 -31.03
N MET A 55 21.06 34.96 -30.93
CA MET A 55 21.46 35.54 -29.64
C MET A 55 20.27 35.76 -28.71
N ALA A 56 19.11 36.15 -29.25
CA ALA A 56 17.89 36.26 -28.45
C ALA A 56 17.49 34.88 -27.89
N THR A 57 17.55 33.81 -28.68
CA THR A 57 17.23 32.46 -28.20
C THR A 57 18.23 31.93 -27.16
N MET A 58 19.53 32.26 -27.28
CA MET A 58 20.53 31.87 -26.27
C MET A 58 20.45 32.70 -24.97
N LEU A 59 19.99 33.94 -25.04
CA LEU A 59 19.80 34.80 -23.86
C LEU A 59 18.53 34.45 -23.05
N PHE A 60 17.60 33.68 -23.62
CA PHE A 60 16.36 33.20 -22.98
C PHE A 60 16.33 31.70 -22.69
N GLN A 61 17.44 30.98 -22.92
CA GLN A 61 17.54 29.60 -22.47
C GLN A 61 17.86 29.64 -20.97
N GLU A 62 16.82 29.73 -20.14
CA GLU A 62 16.92 29.45 -18.71
C GLU A 62 17.73 28.15 -18.56
N LEU A 63 18.90 28.24 -17.90
CA LEU A 63 19.68 27.07 -17.53
C LEU A 63 18.76 26.21 -16.66
N GLU A 64 18.21 25.16 -17.26
CA GLU A 64 17.44 24.15 -16.52
C GLU A 64 18.27 23.75 -15.30
N PRO A 65 17.76 23.94 -14.07
CA PRO A 65 18.50 23.66 -12.87
C PRO A 65 19.02 22.23 -12.89
N ALA A 66 20.22 22.01 -12.33
CA ALA A 66 20.77 20.66 -12.23
C ALA A 66 19.69 19.71 -11.65
N PRO A 67 19.52 18.48 -12.16
CA PRO A 67 18.39 17.63 -11.76
C PRO A 67 18.24 17.39 -10.25
N GLY A 68 19.35 17.42 -9.50
CA GLY A 68 19.39 17.30 -8.04
C GLY A 68 19.47 18.64 -7.30
N SER A 69 19.34 19.78 -7.98
CA SER A 69 19.23 21.08 -7.33
C SER A 69 17.95 21.14 -6.51
N GLU A 70 17.98 21.94 -5.45
CA GLU A 70 16.86 22.10 -4.54
C GLU A 70 15.62 22.62 -5.28
N GLU A 71 15.78 23.58 -6.19
CA GLU A 71 14.72 24.11 -7.03
C GLU A 71 14.10 23.03 -7.92
N SER A 72 14.93 22.19 -8.57
CA SER A 72 14.45 21.08 -9.41
C SER A 72 13.63 20.08 -8.59
N LEU A 73 14.11 19.73 -7.39
CA LEU A 73 13.43 18.77 -6.51
C LEU A 73 12.12 19.34 -5.94
N ILE A 74 12.05 20.64 -5.64
CA ILE A 74 10.80 21.32 -5.25
C ILE A 74 9.78 21.26 -6.39
N VAL A 75 10.19 21.59 -7.62
CA VAL A 75 9.31 21.53 -8.79
C VAL A 75 8.82 20.10 -9.03
N ARG A 76 9.68 19.09 -8.84
CA ARG A 76 9.30 17.67 -8.94
C ARG A 76 8.32 17.26 -7.85
N PHE A 77 8.55 17.70 -6.61
CA PHE A 77 7.62 17.45 -5.51
C PHE A 77 6.23 17.98 -5.86
N ASP A 78 6.17 19.25 -6.26
CA ASP A 78 4.93 19.93 -6.63
C ASP A 78 4.24 19.26 -7.82
N ARG A 79 4.95 19.03 -8.93
CA ARG A 79 4.31 18.61 -10.19
C ARG A 79 4.10 17.11 -10.34
N LEU A 80 4.90 16.28 -9.65
CA LEU A 80 4.89 14.83 -9.83
C LEU A 80 4.47 14.12 -8.55
N THR A 81 5.21 14.34 -7.45
CA THR A 81 5.06 13.54 -6.23
C THR A 81 3.75 13.80 -5.51
N CYS A 82 3.35 15.07 -5.34
CA CYS A 82 2.05 15.43 -4.73
C CYS A 82 0.87 14.74 -5.43
N GLY A 83 0.90 14.66 -6.76
CA GLY A 83 -0.22 14.17 -7.57
C GLY A 83 -0.45 12.66 -7.51
N ILE A 84 0.51 11.89 -6.98
CA ILE A 84 0.40 10.45 -6.75
C ILE A 84 0.28 10.08 -5.27
N LEU A 85 0.39 11.07 -4.38
CA LEU A 85 0.18 10.97 -2.93
C LEU A 85 -1.24 11.34 -2.49
N SER A 86 -2.11 11.72 -3.42
CA SER A 86 -3.48 12.14 -3.15
C SER A 86 -4.39 11.85 -4.35
N VAL A 87 -5.59 11.32 -4.09
CA VAL A 87 -6.66 11.26 -5.11
C VAL A 87 -7.26 12.63 -5.39
N LYS A 88 -6.93 13.65 -4.61
CA LYS A 88 -7.34 15.04 -4.82
C LYS A 88 -6.11 15.85 -5.23
N ASP A 89 -5.99 16.18 -6.51
CA ASP A 89 -4.85 16.95 -7.04
C ASP A 89 -5.24 18.33 -7.58
N GLY A 90 -6.43 18.81 -7.22
CA GLY A 90 -6.87 20.18 -7.51
C GLY A 90 -5.94 21.21 -6.85
N VAL A 91 -5.91 22.43 -7.42
CA VAL A 91 -5.01 23.51 -6.99
C VAL A 91 -5.18 23.80 -5.49
N THR A 92 -6.44 23.84 -5.01
CA THR A 92 -6.76 24.12 -3.61
C THR A 92 -7.01 22.87 -2.76
N GLU A 93 -6.91 21.68 -3.34
CA GLU A 93 -7.32 20.44 -2.64
C GLU A 93 -6.18 19.53 -2.21
N ASN A 94 -5.01 19.57 -2.87
CA ASN A 94 -3.94 18.63 -2.54
C ASN A 94 -3.34 18.97 -1.16
N PRO A 95 -3.48 18.09 -0.14
CA PRO A 95 -3.02 18.37 1.22
C PRO A 95 -1.49 18.45 1.31
N TRP A 96 -0.76 17.77 0.42
CA TRP A 96 0.70 17.85 0.38
C TRP A 96 1.16 19.24 -0.05
N ARG A 97 0.43 19.89 -0.96
CA ARG A 97 0.70 21.28 -1.37
C ARG A 97 0.18 22.31 -0.37
N ASN A 98 -1.01 22.10 0.18
CA ASN A 98 -1.72 23.15 0.92
C ASN A 98 -1.56 23.05 2.44
N LEU A 99 -1.15 21.89 2.97
CA LEU A 99 -0.98 21.66 4.41
C LEU A 99 0.46 21.28 4.78
N ILE A 100 1.07 20.36 4.03
CA ILE A 100 2.42 19.85 4.34
C ILE A 100 3.51 20.80 3.85
N TRP A 101 3.45 21.27 2.61
CA TRP A 101 4.47 22.16 2.06
C TRP A 101 4.65 23.47 2.87
N PRO A 102 3.59 24.18 3.30
CA PRO A 102 3.74 25.37 4.15
C PRO A 102 4.44 25.03 5.47
N MET A 103 4.09 23.89 6.08
CA MET A 103 4.75 23.41 7.31
C MET A 103 6.22 23.06 7.05
N ALA A 104 6.55 22.49 5.89
CA ALA A 104 7.90 22.14 5.51
C ALA A 104 8.81 23.37 5.47
N ARG A 105 8.31 24.53 5.01
CA ARG A 105 9.07 25.78 5.01
C ARG A 105 9.44 26.28 6.41
N GLU A 106 8.70 25.86 7.43
CA GLU A 106 8.93 26.23 8.84
C GLU A 106 9.71 25.17 9.62
N SER A 107 9.94 23.99 9.03
CA SER A 107 10.59 22.85 9.68
C SER A 107 11.64 22.22 8.78
N SER A 108 12.92 22.43 9.10
CA SER A 108 14.05 21.88 8.33
C SER A 108 14.03 20.35 8.23
N ALA A 109 13.54 19.67 9.26
CA ALA A 109 13.38 18.21 9.24
C ALA A 109 12.35 17.79 8.19
N LEU A 110 11.14 18.38 8.23
CA LEU A 110 10.07 18.08 7.27
C LEU A 110 10.47 18.49 5.86
N TYR A 111 11.11 19.65 5.71
CA TYR A 111 11.62 20.14 4.44
C TYR A 111 12.48 19.08 3.75
N HIS A 112 13.50 18.57 4.43
CA HIS A 112 14.38 17.57 3.85
C HIS A 112 13.70 16.22 3.64
N ALA A 113 12.73 15.82 4.48
CA ALA A 113 11.94 14.62 4.22
C ALA A 113 11.13 14.72 2.91
N VAL A 114 10.50 15.87 2.67
CA VAL A 114 9.74 16.15 1.44
C VAL A 114 10.63 16.14 0.21
N ILE A 115 11.80 16.78 0.28
CA ILE A 115 12.76 16.79 -0.83
C ILE A 115 13.32 15.40 -1.09
N SER A 116 13.64 14.64 -0.04
CA SER A 116 14.07 13.25 -0.15
C SER A 116 13.05 12.40 -0.89
N MET A 117 11.78 12.51 -0.50
CA MET A 117 10.66 11.82 -1.12
C MET A 117 10.54 12.12 -2.63
N ALA A 118 10.70 13.39 -3.03
CA ALA A 118 10.65 13.78 -4.43
C ALA A 118 11.84 13.26 -5.24
N ALA A 119 13.03 13.23 -4.63
CA ALA A 119 14.23 12.67 -5.25
C ALA A 119 14.10 11.15 -5.47
N PHE A 120 13.63 10.39 -4.46
CA PHE A 120 13.40 8.95 -4.61
C PHE A 120 12.31 8.63 -5.62
N HIS A 121 11.18 9.33 -5.61
CA HIS A 121 10.12 9.15 -6.61
C HIS A 121 10.64 9.38 -8.05
N SER A 122 11.57 10.31 -8.23
CA SER A 122 12.18 10.61 -9.53
C SER A 122 13.38 9.72 -9.88
N SER A 123 13.85 8.88 -8.95
CA SER A 123 15.07 8.09 -9.13
C SER A 123 14.93 6.99 -10.20
N LYS A 124 13.71 6.52 -10.47
CA LYS A 124 13.46 5.59 -11.58
C LYS A 124 13.72 6.20 -12.96
N ASP A 125 13.48 7.51 -13.12
CA ASP A 125 13.77 8.23 -14.37
C ASP A 125 15.25 8.63 -14.46
N ASN A 126 15.80 9.07 -13.32
CA ASN A 126 17.19 9.48 -13.22
C ASN A 126 17.81 8.85 -11.97
N PRO A 127 18.53 7.71 -12.11
CA PRO A 127 19.14 7.00 -10.99
C PRO A 127 20.07 7.85 -10.11
N ALA A 128 20.67 8.91 -10.66
CA ALA A 128 21.53 9.82 -9.90
C ALA A 128 20.76 10.56 -8.78
N LEU A 129 19.44 10.76 -8.93
CA LEU A 129 18.60 11.41 -7.91
C LEU A 129 18.50 10.62 -6.62
N ARG A 130 18.78 9.30 -6.65
CA ARG A 130 18.79 8.47 -5.44
C ARG A 130 19.78 8.99 -4.39
N VAL A 131 20.98 9.41 -4.81
CA VAL A 131 22.02 9.93 -3.91
C VAL A 131 21.53 11.20 -3.20
N PHE A 132 20.85 12.09 -3.92
CA PHE A 132 20.24 13.30 -3.33
C PHE A 132 19.12 12.92 -2.35
N GLY A 133 18.31 11.93 -2.69
CA GLY A 133 17.28 11.39 -1.80
C GLY A 133 17.85 10.91 -0.46
N MET A 134 18.94 10.15 -0.49
CA MET A 134 19.62 9.66 0.71
C MET A 134 20.22 10.79 1.56
N GLU A 135 20.88 11.77 0.93
CA GLU A 135 21.46 12.89 1.67
C GLU A 135 20.38 13.74 2.36
N HIS A 136 19.26 14.00 1.68
CA HIS A 136 18.14 14.72 2.28
C HIS A 136 17.44 13.90 3.38
N MET A 137 17.30 12.58 3.22
CA MET A 137 16.79 11.70 4.28
C MET A 137 17.66 11.79 5.54
N ARG A 138 18.98 11.67 5.39
CA ARG A 138 19.95 11.80 6.48
C ARG A 138 19.87 13.16 7.17
N ARG A 139 19.79 14.25 6.41
CA ARG A 139 19.61 15.60 6.95
C ARG A 139 18.30 15.74 7.72
N SER A 140 17.22 15.17 7.21
CA SER A 140 15.91 15.17 7.89
C SER A 140 15.98 14.49 9.26
N ILE A 141 16.54 13.28 9.32
CA ILE A 141 16.72 12.52 10.56
C ILE A 141 17.59 13.31 11.55
N ASN A 142 18.72 13.87 11.09
CA ASN A 142 19.59 14.70 11.93
C ASN A 142 18.85 15.91 12.54
N PHE A 143 18.03 16.61 11.76
CA PHE A 143 17.22 17.71 12.29
C PHE A 143 16.14 17.25 13.26
N MET A 144 15.54 16.06 13.05
CA MET A 144 14.60 15.49 14.03
C MET A 144 15.30 15.19 15.36
N VAL A 145 16.48 14.56 15.31
CA VAL A 145 17.29 14.23 16.50
C VAL A 145 17.71 15.50 17.25
N GLN A 146 18.24 16.50 16.54
CA GLN A 146 18.64 17.78 17.14
C GLN A 146 17.47 18.57 17.73
N GLY A 147 16.29 18.49 17.10
CA GLY A 147 15.07 19.15 17.54
C GLY A 147 14.26 18.38 18.58
N MET A 148 14.72 17.21 19.05
CA MET A 148 13.96 16.36 19.97
C MET A 148 13.53 17.12 21.23
N GLY A 149 12.27 16.96 21.61
CA GLY A 149 11.68 17.62 22.78
C GLY A 149 11.26 19.08 22.58
N GLN A 150 11.76 19.76 21.54
CA GLN A 150 11.37 21.13 21.19
C GLN A 150 10.51 21.19 19.92
N MET A 151 10.66 20.22 19.03
CA MET A 151 9.91 20.12 17.78
C MET A 151 8.42 19.98 18.05
N GLN A 152 7.62 20.71 17.28
CA GLN A 152 6.17 20.59 17.29
C GLN A 152 5.75 19.16 16.89
N THR A 153 4.79 18.58 17.62
CA THR A 153 4.44 17.16 17.44
C THR A 153 3.81 16.87 16.08
N ASP A 154 3.06 17.81 15.50
CA ASP A 154 2.50 17.69 14.15
C ASP A 154 3.59 17.76 13.07
N ALA A 155 4.61 18.61 13.24
CA ALA A 155 5.77 18.66 12.35
C ALA A 155 6.61 17.39 12.43
N ALA A 156 6.86 16.86 13.63
CA ALA A 156 7.56 15.59 13.81
C ALA A 156 6.80 14.42 13.15
N LEU A 157 5.48 14.38 13.35
CA LEU A 157 4.61 13.39 12.74
C LEU A 157 4.58 13.49 11.20
N ALA A 158 4.43 14.70 10.65
CA ALA A 158 4.48 14.94 9.21
C ALA A 158 5.83 14.52 8.61
N THR A 159 6.93 14.80 9.34
CA THR A 159 8.29 14.39 8.92
C THR A 159 8.39 12.88 8.87
N THR A 160 7.95 12.21 9.93
CA THR A 160 8.00 10.74 10.04
C THR A 160 7.16 10.07 8.96
N LEU A 161 5.95 10.57 8.68
CA LEU A 161 5.10 10.05 7.60
C LEU A 161 5.70 10.31 6.22
N SER A 162 6.35 11.46 6.01
CA SER A 162 7.03 11.77 4.74
C SER A 162 8.21 10.83 4.51
N LEU A 163 8.99 10.51 5.55
CA LEU A 163 10.06 9.52 5.48
C LEU A 163 9.52 8.11 5.20
N ALA A 164 8.43 7.72 5.86
CA ALA A 164 7.77 6.43 5.61
C ALA A 164 7.31 6.29 4.15
N PHE A 165 6.79 7.36 3.53
CA PHE A 165 6.48 7.36 2.10
C PHE A 165 7.74 7.33 1.23
N ALA A 166 8.75 8.13 1.57
CA ALA A 166 10.03 8.20 0.85
C ALA A 166 10.65 6.81 0.67
N GLU A 167 10.62 5.98 1.71
CA GLU A 167 11.12 4.59 1.66
C GLU A 167 10.32 3.69 0.71
N THR A 168 9.03 3.94 0.46
CA THR A 168 8.25 3.11 -0.48
C THR A 168 8.76 3.17 -1.93
N TRP A 169 9.50 4.23 -2.30
CA TRP A 169 10.11 4.38 -3.62
C TRP A 169 11.52 3.80 -3.73
N ASP A 170 12.23 3.56 -2.62
CA ASP A 170 13.56 2.97 -2.65
C ASP A 170 13.50 1.49 -2.27
N GLN A 171 13.90 0.61 -3.18
CA GLN A 171 13.82 -0.85 -2.99
C GLN A 171 14.87 -1.41 -2.03
N GLN A 172 15.83 -0.59 -1.60
CA GLN A 172 16.97 -0.97 -0.77
C GLN A 172 16.87 -0.50 0.69
N THR A 173 15.92 0.37 1.01
CA THR A 173 15.62 0.80 2.39
C THR A 173 14.60 -0.12 3.05
N SER A 174 14.45 0.05 4.37
CA SER A 174 13.53 -0.75 5.20
C SER A 174 12.07 -0.65 4.72
N THR A 175 11.18 -1.46 5.27
CA THR A 175 9.75 -1.50 4.90
C THR A 175 8.93 -0.29 5.38
N GLY A 176 9.52 0.80 5.89
CA GLY A 176 8.78 1.92 6.49
C GLY A 176 8.17 1.62 7.86
N ILE A 177 8.28 0.38 8.35
CA ILE A 177 7.56 -0.08 9.55
C ILE A 177 8.11 0.59 10.82
N GLN A 178 9.41 0.85 10.89
CA GLN A 178 10.01 1.57 12.02
C GLN A 178 9.48 3.00 12.10
N HIS A 179 9.40 3.72 10.98
CA HIS A 179 8.79 5.04 10.92
C HIS A 179 7.31 5.01 11.33
N LEU A 180 6.54 3.98 10.94
CA LEU A 180 5.12 3.86 11.35
C LEU A 180 4.95 3.63 12.86
N LYS A 181 5.83 2.84 13.49
CA LYS A 181 5.86 2.67 14.95
C LYS A 181 6.11 4.01 15.65
N GLY A 182 7.09 4.79 15.18
CA GLY A 182 7.35 6.14 15.69
C GLY A 182 6.16 7.10 15.48
N ALA A 183 5.56 7.07 14.29
CA ALA A 183 4.40 7.89 13.93
C ALA A 183 3.19 7.63 14.85
N ARG A 184 2.96 6.38 15.27
CA ARG A 184 1.89 6.04 16.22
C ARG A 184 2.06 6.77 17.56
N ALA A 185 3.26 6.78 18.13
CA ALA A 185 3.53 7.48 19.39
C ALA A 185 3.32 9.00 19.24
N LEU A 186 3.84 9.59 18.16
CA LEU A 186 3.68 11.01 17.84
C LEU A 186 2.21 11.40 17.59
N MET A 187 1.45 10.51 16.95
CA MET A 187 0.02 10.68 16.75
C MET A 187 -0.69 10.80 18.10
N GLN A 188 -0.52 9.80 18.98
CA GLN A 188 -1.15 9.81 20.30
C GLN A 188 -0.80 11.06 21.12
N GLN A 189 0.45 11.52 21.03
CA GLN A 189 0.88 12.76 21.69
C GLN A 189 0.19 13.99 21.09
N THR A 190 0.09 14.09 19.75
CA THR A 190 -0.60 15.19 19.05
C THR A 190 -2.09 15.23 19.42
N LEU A 191 -2.74 14.06 19.49
CA LEU A 191 -4.15 13.94 19.89
C LEU A 191 -4.39 14.36 21.35
N ARG A 192 -3.44 14.08 22.25
CA ARG A 192 -3.53 14.48 23.66
C ARG A 192 -3.28 15.97 23.86
N THR A 193 -2.31 16.55 23.15
CA THR A 193 -1.82 17.92 23.40
C THR A 193 -2.59 18.99 22.65
N ARG A 194 -2.91 18.76 21.36
CA ARG A 194 -3.46 19.79 20.47
C ARG A 194 -4.97 19.71 20.32
N VAL A 195 -5.51 18.53 20.05
CA VAL A 195 -6.96 18.39 19.83
C VAL A 195 -7.77 18.74 21.08
N ARG A 196 -7.21 18.52 22.29
CA ARG A 196 -7.86 18.94 23.55
C ARG A 196 -8.00 20.47 23.70
N ARG A 197 -7.23 21.25 22.93
CA ARG A 197 -7.22 22.72 22.99
C ARG A 197 -8.19 23.38 22.01
N HIS A 198 -9.02 22.62 21.30
CA HIS A 198 -9.95 23.13 20.27
C HIS A 198 -9.22 23.99 19.22
N PRO A 199 -8.34 23.39 18.41
CA PRO A 199 -7.55 24.12 17.42
C PRO A 199 -8.45 24.80 16.37
N PRO A 200 -7.98 25.89 15.75
CA PRO A 200 -8.67 26.48 14.61
C PRO A 200 -8.83 25.48 13.44
N SER A 201 -9.79 25.76 12.55
CA SER A 201 -10.28 24.82 11.53
C SER A 201 -9.20 24.28 10.59
N ASP A 202 -8.25 25.14 10.20
CA ASP A 202 -7.11 24.82 9.35
C ASP A 202 -6.13 23.84 10.02
N GLU A 203 -5.81 24.08 11.29
CA GLU A 203 -4.98 23.18 12.09
C GLU A 203 -5.68 21.84 12.31
N LEU A 204 -6.99 21.83 12.57
CA LEU A 204 -7.76 20.60 12.69
C LEU A 204 -7.76 19.80 11.39
N GLY A 205 -7.94 20.45 10.24
CA GLY A 205 -7.87 19.81 8.92
C GLY A 205 -6.52 19.14 8.67
N ARG A 206 -5.42 19.79 9.07
CA ARG A 206 -4.07 19.24 9.01
C ARG A 206 -3.85 18.04 9.91
N ILE A 207 -4.28 18.11 11.16
CA ILE A 207 -4.20 16.97 12.10
C ILE A 207 -5.02 15.79 11.58
N ARG A 208 -6.22 16.05 11.05
CA ARG A 208 -7.07 15.01 10.43
C ARG A 208 -6.38 14.36 9.24
N PHE A 209 -5.76 15.15 8.37
CA PHE A 209 -4.99 14.63 7.23
C PHE A 209 -3.84 13.73 7.69
N LEU A 210 -3.05 14.16 8.68
CA LEU A 210 -1.96 13.35 9.22
C LEU A 210 -2.48 12.05 9.88
N TYR A 211 -3.59 12.11 10.61
CA TYR A 211 -4.23 10.95 11.21
C TYR A 211 -4.68 9.93 10.16
N ASN A 212 -5.40 10.40 9.14
CA ASN A 212 -5.87 9.56 8.04
C ASN A 212 -4.71 8.95 7.25
N THR A 213 -3.65 9.72 7.02
CA THR A 213 -2.42 9.25 6.37
C THR A 213 -1.74 8.14 7.17
N TRP A 214 -1.57 8.33 8.49
CA TRP A 214 -1.05 7.31 9.38
C TRP A 214 -1.92 6.05 9.39
N LEU A 215 -3.25 6.21 9.54
CA LEU A 215 -4.20 5.10 9.55
C LEU A 215 -4.12 4.26 8.28
N TYR A 216 -4.08 4.91 7.11
CA TYR A 216 -3.89 4.24 5.83
C TYR A 216 -2.61 3.41 5.82
N MET A 217 -1.46 4.03 6.12
CA MET A 217 -0.16 3.37 6.08
C MET A 217 -0.09 2.21 7.08
N ASP A 218 -0.61 2.40 8.29
CA ASP A 218 -0.64 1.39 9.36
C ASP A 218 -1.47 0.17 8.96
N VAL A 219 -2.68 0.37 8.41
CA VAL A 219 -3.55 -0.73 7.96
C VAL A 219 -2.89 -1.51 6.82
N ILE A 220 -2.35 -0.82 5.81
CA ILE A 220 -1.69 -1.47 4.67
C ILE A 220 -0.43 -2.22 5.11
N ALA A 221 0.38 -1.63 6.00
CA ALA A 221 1.56 -2.29 6.55
C ALA A 221 1.19 -3.57 7.32
N ARG A 222 0.12 -3.57 8.12
CA ARG A 222 -0.34 -4.77 8.84
C ARG A 222 -0.87 -5.88 7.95
N ILE A 223 -1.51 -5.53 6.83
CA ILE A 223 -1.98 -6.51 5.84
C ILE A 223 -0.79 -7.17 5.13
N THR A 224 0.24 -6.38 4.80
CA THR A 224 1.35 -6.78 3.93
C THR A 224 2.58 -7.31 4.68
N SER A 225 2.78 -6.94 5.95
CA SER A 225 3.91 -7.38 6.77
C SER A 225 3.59 -8.59 7.65
N MET A 226 4.65 -9.28 8.05
CA MET A 226 4.64 -10.32 9.09
C MET A 226 4.95 -9.77 10.49
N ASP A 227 5.39 -8.51 10.57
CA ASP A 227 5.80 -7.89 11.83
C ASP A 227 4.62 -7.60 12.77
N GLU A 228 4.92 -7.70 14.06
CA GLU A 228 3.97 -7.46 15.13
C GLU A 228 3.58 -5.99 15.20
N ALA A 229 2.29 -5.72 15.03
CA ALA A 229 1.71 -4.47 15.46
C ALA A 229 1.22 -4.61 16.90
N GLU A 230 1.57 -3.65 17.75
CA GLU A 230 1.03 -3.57 19.11
C GLU A 230 -0.50 -3.43 19.06
N THR A 231 -1.17 -4.04 20.04
CA THR A 231 -2.64 -4.07 20.22
C THR A 231 -3.30 -2.73 19.84
N GLU A 232 -4.32 -2.75 18.99
CA GLU A 232 -5.08 -1.56 18.60
C GLU A 232 -5.74 -0.89 19.81
N GLU A 233 -5.68 0.44 19.84
CA GLU A 233 -6.58 1.28 20.64
C GLU A 233 -7.76 1.68 19.74
N PRO A 234 -8.98 1.83 20.28
CA PRO A 234 -10.13 2.30 19.51
C PRO A 234 -9.80 3.60 18.76
N GLY A 235 -10.31 3.73 17.51
CA GLY A 235 -10.20 4.97 16.75
C GLY A 235 -10.69 6.16 17.57
N ASP A 236 -9.98 7.28 17.50
CA ASP A 236 -10.29 8.43 18.36
C ASP A 236 -11.65 9.03 17.95
N PRO A 237 -12.65 9.06 18.86
CA PRO A 237 -14.01 9.50 18.54
C PRO A 237 -14.07 10.96 18.07
N ARG A 238 -13.02 11.75 18.26
CA ARG A 238 -12.93 13.14 17.76
C ARG A 238 -12.73 13.23 16.25
N PHE A 239 -12.26 12.17 15.61
CA PHE A 239 -12.26 12.04 14.15
C PHE A 239 -13.36 11.12 13.66
N ALA A 240 -14.30 10.74 14.53
CA ALA A 240 -15.51 10.05 14.09
C ALA A 240 -16.22 10.97 13.09
N ILE A 241 -16.51 10.40 11.94
CA ILE A 241 -17.16 11.11 10.86
C ILE A 241 -18.68 11.09 11.18
N PRO A 242 -19.34 12.26 11.32
CA PRO A 242 -20.78 12.31 11.61
C PRO A 242 -21.59 11.60 10.52
N GLU A 243 -22.60 10.80 10.89
CA GLU A 243 -23.41 10.04 9.92
C GLU A 243 -24.28 10.95 9.02
N ASP A 244 -24.77 12.07 9.55
CA ASP A 244 -25.69 12.99 8.86
C ASP A 244 -25.00 14.20 8.21
N GLY A 245 -23.69 14.12 7.98
CA GLY A 245 -22.87 15.23 7.46
C GLY A 245 -22.72 15.24 5.93
N VAL A 246 -22.13 16.32 5.41
CA VAL A 246 -21.52 16.32 4.08
C VAL A 246 -20.06 15.91 4.24
N HIS A 247 -19.63 14.92 3.47
CA HIS A 247 -18.33 14.27 3.61
C HIS A 247 -17.36 14.73 2.51
N ASP A 248 -16.07 14.74 2.80
CA ASP A 248 -15.04 14.95 1.78
C ASP A 248 -14.47 13.60 1.34
N VAL A 249 -14.09 13.50 0.07
CA VAL A 249 -13.26 12.40 -0.42
C VAL A 249 -11.89 12.50 0.25
N ASP A 250 -11.46 11.44 0.92
CA ASP A 250 -10.16 11.41 1.57
C ASP A 250 -9.01 11.26 0.56
N PRO A 251 -7.90 12.00 0.69
CA PRO A 251 -6.73 11.92 -0.19
C PRO A 251 -6.15 10.52 -0.40
N LEU A 252 -6.16 9.65 0.61
CA LEU A 252 -5.50 8.32 0.59
C LEU A 252 -6.47 7.16 0.81
N MET A 253 -7.72 7.44 1.17
CA MET A 253 -8.75 6.42 1.39
C MET A 253 -9.98 6.61 0.50
N GLY A 254 -10.05 7.70 -0.27
CA GLY A 254 -11.19 8.03 -1.12
C GLY A 254 -12.48 8.11 -0.29
N CYS A 255 -13.53 7.43 -0.73
CA CYS A 255 -14.79 7.34 0.01
C CYS A 255 -14.78 6.25 1.11
N ALA A 256 -13.69 5.48 1.24
CA ALA A 256 -13.63 4.30 2.12
C ALA A 256 -13.17 4.60 3.55
N THR A 257 -13.00 5.85 3.95
CA THR A 257 -12.39 6.24 5.25
C THR A 257 -12.98 5.50 6.46
N THR A 258 -14.29 5.31 6.52
CA THR A 258 -14.96 4.60 7.63
C THR A 258 -14.80 3.07 7.58
N LEU A 259 -14.35 2.52 6.45
CA LEU A 259 -14.05 1.08 6.30
C LEU A 259 -12.66 0.73 6.84
N PHE A 260 -11.68 1.66 6.78
CA PHE A 260 -10.30 1.38 7.17
C PHE A 260 -10.13 0.90 8.62
N PRO A 261 -10.86 1.41 9.63
CA PRO A 261 -10.82 0.83 10.97
C PRO A 261 -11.26 -0.65 11.00
N LEU A 262 -12.28 -1.02 10.22
CA LEU A 262 -12.70 -2.43 10.09
C LEU A 262 -11.63 -3.27 9.39
N MET A 263 -10.97 -2.72 8.36
CA MET A 263 -9.84 -3.37 7.70
C MET A 263 -8.67 -3.60 8.66
N GLY A 264 -8.37 -2.63 9.54
CA GLY A 264 -7.38 -2.76 10.60
C GLY A 264 -7.68 -3.92 11.55
N HIS A 265 -8.93 -4.01 12.04
CA HIS A 265 -9.35 -5.14 12.88
C HIS A 265 -9.21 -6.49 12.16
N VAL A 266 -9.55 -6.56 10.87
CA VAL A 266 -9.33 -7.76 10.04
C VAL A 266 -7.85 -8.07 9.94
N ALA A 267 -7.00 -7.10 9.63
CA ALA A 267 -5.55 -7.29 9.53
C ALA A 267 -4.97 -7.87 10.83
N ASN A 268 -5.38 -7.33 11.99
CA ASN A 268 -4.99 -7.82 13.30
C ASN A 268 -5.46 -9.26 13.57
N LEU A 269 -6.69 -9.59 13.19
CA LEU A 269 -7.18 -10.96 13.30
C LEU A 269 -6.33 -11.91 12.44
N VAL A 270 -6.05 -11.55 11.18
CA VAL A 270 -5.25 -12.39 10.28
C VAL A 270 -3.81 -12.53 10.78
N GLN A 271 -3.19 -11.49 11.32
CA GLN A 271 -1.87 -11.59 11.95
C GLN A 271 -1.86 -12.57 13.12
N ARG A 272 -2.91 -12.60 13.96
CA ARG A 272 -3.05 -13.60 15.03
C ARG A 272 -3.23 -15.01 14.48
N ILE A 273 -3.99 -15.18 13.40
CA ILE A 273 -4.21 -16.47 12.75
C ILE A 273 -2.91 -17.04 12.18
N ARG A 274 -2.08 -16.22 11.54
CA ARG A 274 -0.77 -16.64 10.99
C ARG A 274 0.17 -17.25 12.05
N LYS A 275 -0.04 -16.95 13.33
CA LYS A 275 0.75 -17.47 14.48
C LYS A 275 0.11 -18.70 15.13
N SER A 276 -1.05 -19.16 14.66
CA SER A 276 -1.81 -20.27 15.24
C SER A 276 -1.91 -21.43 14.25
N ASP A 277 -1.81 -22.67 14.73
CA ASP A 277 -1.96 -23.85 13.89
C ASP A 277 -3.41 -24.09 13.43
N LYS A 278 -4.39 -23.49 14.14
CA LYS A 278 -5.82 -23.62 13.86
C LYS A 278 -6.61 -22.38 14.24
N ASN A 279 -7.76 -22.22 13.58
CA ASN A 279 -8.75 -21.21 13.95
C ASN A 279 -9.55 -21.71 15.16
N SER A 280 -9.40 -21.02 16.31
CA SER A 280 -10.19 -21.30 17.50
C SER A 280 -11.64 -20.81 17.33
N PHE A 281 -12.58 -21.33 18.12
CA PHE A 281 -13.96 -20.83 18.11
C PHE A 281 -14.05 -19.32 18.41
N ALA A 282 -13.13 -18.78 19.23
CA ALA A 282 -13.05 -17.34 19.49
C ALA A 282 -12.63 -16.55 18.24
N ILE A 283 -11.65 -17.05 17.48
CA ILE A 283 -11.24 -16.47 16.19
C ILE A 283 -12.41 -16.50 15.20
N ILE A 284 -13.11 -17.64 15.09
CA ILE A 284 -14.25 -17.81 14.18
C ILE A 284 -15.40 -16.87 14.56
N SER A 285 -15.73 -16.74 15.85
CA SER A 285 -16.76 -15.81 16.31
C SER A 285 -16.41 -14.35 16.00
N HIS A 286 -15.16 -13.95 16.26
CA HIS A 286 -14.69 -12.60 15.99
C HIS A 286 -14.64 -12.29 14.49
N ALA A 287 -14.19 -13.25 13.66
CA ALA A 287 -14.24 -13.14 12.20
C ALA A 287 -15.68 -12.93 11.70
N ARG A 288 -16.65 -13.65 12.27
CA ARG A 288 -18.07 -13.50 11.93
C ARG A 288 -18.60 -12.11 12.31
N GLU A 289 -18.22 -11.58 13.47
CA GLU A 289 -18.58 -10.22 13.90
C GLU A 289 -18.03 -9.16 12.94
N LEU A 290 -16.74 -9.26 12.58
CA LEU A 290 -16.11 -8.36 11.61
C LEU A 290 -16.76 -8.46 10.24
N LYS A 291 -17.02 -9.68 9.76
CA LYS A 291 -17.74 -9.91 8.50
C LYS A 291 -19.11 -9.22 8.52
N ASN A 292 -19.89 -9.39 9.58
CA ASN A 292 -21.20 -8.76 9.71
C ASN A 292 -21.10 -7.23 9.72
N ALA A 293 -20.08 -6.66 10.38
CA ALA A 293 -19.85 -5.22 10.38
C ALA A 293 -19.51 -4.70 8.97
N ILE A 294 -18.64 -5.39 8.24
CA ILE A 294 -18.26 -5.05 6.86
C ILE A 294 -19.44 -5.27 5.89
N ASP A 295 -20.30 -6.25 6.14
CA ASP A 295 -21.48 -6.50 5.33
C ASP A 295 -22.54 -5.40 5.47
N ARG A 296 -22.64 -4.81 6.67
CA ARG A 296 -23.54 -3.69 6.97
C ARG A 296 -22.92 -2.32 6.67
N TRP A 297 -21.62 -2.27 6.41
CA TRP A 297 -20.95 -1.02 6.08
C TRP A 297 -21.55 -0.42 4.81
N VAL A 298 -21.91 0.85 4.90
CA VAL A 298 -22.45 1.66 3.82
C VAL A 298 -21.66 2.95 3.72
N LEU A 299 -21.61 3.50 2.51
CA LEU A 299 -21.04 4.81 2.29
C LEU A 299 -21.97 5.89 2.85
N PRO A 300 -21.41 7.02 3.31
CA PRO A 300 -22.19 8.21 3.56
C PRO A 300 -22.98 8.67 2.33
N ASN A 301 -24.11 9.33 2.56
CA ASN A 301 -25.05 9.71 1.51
C ASN A 301 -24.58 10.89 0.64
N HIS A 302 -23.71 11.75 1.18
CA HIS A 302 -23.34 13.01 0.54
C HIS A 302 -21.83 13.24 0.60
N PHE A 303 -21.22 13.40 -0.57
CA PHE A 303 -19.83 13.77 -0.71
C PHE A 303 -19.68 15.09 -1.49
N ASN A 304 -18.76 15.93 -1.06
CA ASN A 304 -18.28 17.05 -1.87
C ASN A 304 -17.47 16.48 -3.05
N PRO A 305 -17.83 16.81 -4.30
CA PRO A 305 -17.06 16.38 -5.45
C PRO A 305 -15.66 17.02 -5.43
N PRO A 306 -14.60 16.27 -5.78
CA PRO A 306 -13.28 16.85 -5.95
C PRO A 306 -13.23 17.91 -7.06
N GLU A 307 -12.30 18.85 -6.96
CA GLU A 307 -12.03 19.88 -7.97
C GLU A 307 -11.29 19.32 -9.18
N ASP A 308 -10.43 18.31 -8.99
CA ASP A 308 -9.68 17.67 -10.08
C ASP A 308 -10.63 16.89 -11.00
N PRO A 309 -10.71 17.22 -12.31
CA PRO A 309 -11.53 16.48 -13.26
C PRO A 309 -11.19 15.00 -13.39
N GLN A 310 -9.96 14.59 -13.05
CA GLN A 310 -9.53 13.19 -13.06
C GLN A 310 -9.89 12.44 -11.77
N SER A 311 -10.56 13.11 -10.83
CA SER A 311 -10.94 12.60 -9.52
C SER A 311 -12.46 12.51 -9.40
N GLU A 312 -13.09 11.80 -10.32
CA GLU A 312 -14.53 11.63 -10.29
C GLU A 312 -14.98 10.95 -8.99
N LEU A 313 -16.05 11.49 -8.38
CA LEU A 313 -16.61 10.93 -7.15
C LEU A 313 -17.05 9.48 -7.36
N GLN A 314 -17.61 9.16 -8.53
CA GLN A 314 -18.06 7.80 -8.85
C GLN A 314 -16.90 6.80 -8.82
N ASP A 315 -15.72 7.16 -9.34
CA ASP A 315 -14.53 6.30 -9.28
C ASP A 315 -14.11 6.00 -7.84
N SER A 316 -14.23 7.00 -6.95
CA SER A 316 -13.93 6.86 -5.53
C SER A 316 -14.93 5.95 -4.82
N ILE A 317 -16.20 6.02 -5.19
CA ILE A 317 -17.27 5.13 -4.71
C ILE A 317 -17.01 3.68 -5.15
N GLN A 318 -16.71 3.45 -6.44
CA GLN A 318 -16.42 2.11 -6.96
C GLN A 318 -15.18 1.52 -6.29
N THR A 319 -14.14 2.33 -6.12
CA THR A 319 -12.93 1.95 -5.41
C THR A 319 -13.24 1.57 -3.96
N ALA A 320 -14.08 2.33 -3.26
CA ALA A 320 -14.47 2.02 -1.89
C ALA A 320 -15.23 0.68 -1.76
N TYR A 321 -16.14 0.38 -2.69
CA TYR A 321 -16.77 -0.94 -2.73
C TYR A 321 -15.78 -2.06 -3.11
N ALA A 322 -14.78 -1.77 -3.95
CA ALA A 322 -13.73 -2.73 -4.27
C ALA A 322 -12.89 -3.08 -3.03
N TYR A 323 -12.57 -2.08 -2.19
CA TYR A 323 -11.96 -2.30 -0.86
C TYR A 323 -12.81 -3.21 0.02
N ARG A 324 -14.14 -2.98 0.08
CA ARG A 324 -15.07 -3.81 0.85
C ARG A 324 -15.02 -5.28 0.41
N TRP A 325 -15.11 -5.56 -0.89
CA TRP A 325 -15.02 -6.94 -1.40
C TRP A 325 -13.64 -7.56 -1.17
N ALA A 326 -12.58 -6.77 -1.35
CA ALA A 326 -11.21 -7.25 -1.15
C ALA A 326 -10.91 -7.61 0.31
N ILE A 327 -11.38 -6.82 1.28
CA ILE A 327 -11.19 -7.16 2.69
C ILE A 327 -12.04 -8.37 3.12
N LEU A 328 -13.23 -8.54 2.54
CA LEU A 328 -14.02 -9.76 2.75
C LEU A 328 -13.32 -11.00 2.16
N LEU A 329 -12.71 -10.88 0.99
CA LEU A 329 -11.89 -11.94 0.39
C LEU A 329 -10.70 -12.29 1.29
N TYR A 330 -9.97 -11.28 1.77
CA TYR A 330 -8.84 -11.47 2.66
C TYR A 330 -9.25 -12.17 3.98
N LEU A 331 -10.39 -11.78 4.56
CA LEU A 331 -10.93 -12.42 5.76
C LEU A 331 -11.36 -13.88 5.48
N HIS A 332 -12.02 -14.13 4.35
CA HIS A 332 -12.46 -15.47 3.96
C HIS A 332 -11.28 -16.43 3.72
N GLN A 333 -10.20 -15.94 3.12
CA GLN A 333 -8.96 -16.72 2.93
C GLN A 333 -8.30 -17.10 4.26
N ALA A 334 -8.41 -16.25 5.29
CA ALA A 334 -7.85 -16.51 6.61
C ALA A 334 -8.76 -17.38 7.50
N VAL A 335 -10.08 -17.26 7.35
CA VAL A 335 -11.08 -17.99 8.15
C VAL A 335 -12.12 -18.63 7.23
N PRO A 336 -11.77 -19.73 6.52
CA PRO A 336 -12.69 -20.39 5.60
C PRO A 336 -13.92 -21.01 6.28
N GLU A 337 -13.91 -21.14 7.62
CA GLU A 337 -14.99 -21.71 8.41
C GLU A 337 -16.23 -20.81 8.50
N ILE A 338 -16.09 -19.49 8.29
CA ILE A 338 -17.25 -18.60 8.32
C ILE A 338 -18.05 -18.72 7.00
N PRO A 339 -19.40 -18.72 7.06
CA PRO A 339 -20.23 -18.70 5.87
C PRO A 339 -19.91 -17.47 5.01
N SER A 340 -19.48 -17.71 3.77
CA SER A 340 -19.05 -16.68 2.83
C SER A 340 -19.29 -17.14 1.40
N PRO A 341 -19.53 -16.21 0.44
CA PRO A 341 -19.34 -16.51 -0.98
C PRO A 341 -17.94 -17.09 -1.24
N SER A 342 -17.79 -17.81 -2.35
CA SER A 342 -16.49 -18.36 -2.74
C SER A 342 -15.46 -17.27 -2.98
N SER A 343 -14.18 -17.60 -2.81
CA SER A 343 -13.05 -16.69 -3.06
C SER A 343 -13.14 -16.03 -4.45
N PHE A 344 -13.49 -16.81 -5.48
CA PHE A 344 -13.69 -16.31 -6.84
C PHE A 344 -14.82 -15.28 -6.94
N ILE A 345 -15.97 -15.48 -6.28
CA ILE A 345 -17.07 -14.50 -6.33
C ILE A 345 -16.64 -13.17 -5.72
N LEU A 346 -15.96 -13.21 -4.57
CA LEU A 346 -15.46 -12.01 -3.90
C LEU A 346 -14.43 -11.28 -4.79
N ALA A 347 -13.46 -12.01 -5.35
CA ALA A 347 -12.45 -11.46 -6.26
C ALA A 347 -13.05 -10.86 -7.53
N ASN A 348 -14.02 -11.56 -8.14
CA ASN A 348 -14.74 -11.09 -9.33
C ASN A 348 -15.51 -9.79 -9.06
N ASN A 349 -16.16 -9.67 -7.90
CA ASN A 349 -16.83 -8.42 -7.53
C ASN A 349 -15.82 -7.28 -7.34
N THR A 350 -14.66 -7.54 -6.73
CA THR A 350 -13.58 -6.56 -6.63
C THR A 350 -13.12 -6.11 -8.02
N LEU A 351 -12.74 -7.03 -8.93
CA LEU A 351 -12.23 -6.65 -10.25
C LEU A 351 -13.27 -5.99 -11.13
N LYS A 352 -14.55 -6.40 -11.07
CA LYS A 352 -15.62 -5.72 -11.80
C LYS A 352 -15.73 -4.24 -11.44
N LEU A 353 -15.62 -3.91 -10.15
CA LEU A 353 -15.64 -2.51 -9.71
C LEU A 353 -14.41 -1.77 -10.21
N LEU A 354 -13.20 -2.34 -10.06
CA LEU A 354 -11.98 -1.73 -10.57
C LEU A 354 -12.01 -1.56 -12.10
N ALA A 355 -12.63 -2.47 -12.84
CA ALA A 355 -12.77 -2.40 -14.29
C ALA A 355 -13.66 -1.26 -14.77
N THR A 356 -14.59 -0.78 -13.92
CA THR A 356 -15.37 0.42 -14.23
C THR A 356 -14.60 1.73 -14.04
N VAL A 357 -13.43 1.68 -13.39
CA VAL A 357 -12.60 2.86 -13.12
C VAL A 357 -11.51 3.00 -14.19
N PRO A 358 -11.48 4.12 -14.95
CA PRO A 358 -10.48 4.36 -15.99
C PRO A 358 -9.04 4.41 -15.45
N LEU A 359 -8.05 4.01 -16.26
CA LEU A 359 -6.63 4.10 -15.90
C LEU A 359 -6.12 5.54 -15.72
N SER A 360 -6.81 6.52 -16.30
CA SER A 360 -6.55 7.95 -16.09
C SER A 360 -6.99 8.43 -14.71
N SER A 361 -7.97 7.77 -14.08
CA SER A 361 -8.53 8.16 -12.79
C SER A 361 -7.45 8.27 -11.71
N ARG A 362 -7.53 9.30 -10.88
CA ARG A 362 -6.62 9.50 -9.74
C ARG A 362 -6.75 8.41 -8.68
N THR A 363 -7.92 7.78 -8.60
CA THR A 363 -8.19 6.69 -7.66
C THR A 363 -7.33 5.44 -7.90
N ASN A 364 -6.68 5.32 -9.06
CA ASN A 364 -5.76 4.20 -9.33
C ASN A 364 -4.63 4.10 -8.29
N ILE A 365 -4.24 5.21 -7.65
CA ILE A 365 -3.24 5.15 -6.56
C ILE A 365 -3.70 4.27 -5.39
N LEU A 366 -5.03 4.10 -5.23
CA LEU A 366 -5.65 3.33 -4.17
C LEU A 366 -5.90 1.86 -4.55
N HIS A 367 -5.58 1.44 -5.77
CA HIS A 367 -5.99 0.12 -6.26
C HIS A 367 -5.04 -1.02 -5.87
N ILE A 368 -3.85 -0.73 -5.32
CA ILE A 368 -2.81 -1.72 -5.04
C ILE A 368 -3.36 -2.88 -4.20
N PHE A 369 -3.93 -2.59 -3.04
CA PHE A 369 -4.49 -3.62 -2.15
C PHE A 369 -5.64 -4.43 -2.80
N PRO A 370 -6.75 -3.80 -3.26
CA PRO A 370 -7.86 -4.57 -3.79
C PRO A 370 -7.49 -5.36 -5.06
N LEU A 371 -6.65 -4.80 -5.93
CA LEU A 371 -6.16 -5.49 -7.11
C LEU A 371 -5.28 -6.69 -6.74
N PHE A 372 -4.36 -6.54 -5.78
CA PHE A 372 -3.47 -7.62 -5.35
C PHE A 372 -4.22 -8.83 -4.81
N VAL A 373 -5.14 -8.62 -3.87
CA VAL A 373 -5.89 -9.71 -3.24
C VAL A 373 -6.77 -10.42 -4.26
N ALA A 374 -7.44 -9.68 -5.14
CA ALA A 374 -8.34 -10.26 -6.15
C ALA A 374 -7.58 -10.97 -7.29
N SER A 375 -6.44 -10.44 -7.73
CA SER A 375 -5.66 -10.97 -8.87
C SER A 375 -5.31 -12.46 -8.70
N CYS A 376 -5.08 -12.88 -7.45
CA CYS A 376 -4.67 -14.23 -7.13
C CYS A 376 -5.73 -15.30 -7.46
N GLU A 377 -6.99 -14.92 -7.70
CA GLU A 377 -8.11 -15.85 -7.88
C GLU A 377 -8.44 -16.21 -9.34
N PHE A 378 -7.76 -15.62 -10.32
CA PHE A 378 -8.08 -15.78 -11.75
C PHE A 378 -7.21 -16.83 -12.46
N GLU A 379 -7.85 -17.63 -13.31
CA GLU A 379 -7.22 -18.69 -14.08
C GLU A 379 -7.23 -18.43 -15.60
N ASP A 380 -8.20 -17.67 -16.10
CA ASP A 380 -8.37 -17.40 -17.52
C ASP A 380 -7.31 -16.41 -18.02
N GLU A 381 -6.71 -16.70 -19.18
CA GLU A 381 -5.59 -15.92 -19.72
C GLU A 381 -5.98 -14.48 -20.06
N GLU A 382 -7.19 -14.28 -20.58
CA GLU A 382 -7.73 -12.94 -20.89
C GLU A 382 -7.85 -12.07 -19.63
N ASP A 383 -8.37 -12.62 -18.53
CA ASP A 383 -8.47 -11.92 -17.25
C ASP A 383 -7.07 -11.60 -16.70
N ARG A 384 -6.14 -12.56 -16.77
CA ARG A 384 -4.75 -12.38 -16.33
C ARG A 384 -4.03 -11.30 -17.13
N GLU A 385 -4.24 -11.25 -18.44
CA GLU A 385 -3.68 -10.21 -19.30
C GLU A 385 -4.22 -8.83 -18.91
N TRP A 386 -5.54 -8.71 -18.73
CA TRP A 386 -6.16 -7.45 -18.28
C TRP A 386 -5.61 -6.99 -16.92
N ILE A 387 -5.49 -7.91 -15.96
CA ILE A 387 -4.90 -7.64 -14.64
C ILE A 387 -3.46 -7.13 -14.79
N MET A 388 -2.64 -7.80 -15.61
CA MET A 388 -1.24 -7.41 -15.82
C MET A 388 -1.12 -6.04 -16.49
N GLN A 389 -1.96 -5.73 -17.48
CA GLN A 389 -1.99 -4.41 -18.12
C GLN A 389 -2.31 -3.31 -17.09
N ARG A 390 -3.24 -3.57 -16.16
CA ARG A 390 -3.56 -2.62 -15.08
C ARG A 390 -2.38 -2.39 -14.13
N TRP A 391 -1.68 -3.46 -13.73
CA TRP A 391 -0.46 -3.35 -12.92
C TRP A 391 0.65 -2.56 -13.61
N VAL A 392 0.88 -2.79 -14.91
CA VAL A 392 1.85 -2.03 -15.71
C VAL A 392 1.48 -0.54 -15.74
N ALA A 393 0.21 -0.22 -15.98
CA ALA A 393 -0.26 1.16 -15.98
C ALA A 393 -0.07 1.84 -14.61
N MET A 394 -0.39 1.14 -13.52
CA MET A 394 -0.16 1.63 -12.16
C MET A 394 1.34 1.82 -11.88
N GLN A 395 2.20 0.89 -12.32
CA GLN A 395 3.63 1.00 -12.08
C GLN A 395 4.26 2.20 -12.80
N ASN A 396 3.86 2.43 -14.04
CA ASN A 396 4.32 3.58 -14.83
C ASN A 396 3.94 4.92 -14.18
N ARG A 397 2.79 4.97 -13.50
CA ARG A 397 2.29 6.16 -12.82
C ARG A 397 2.87 6.36 -11.42
N LEU A 398 2.89 5.31 -10.60
CA LEU A 398 3.22 5.39 -9.17
C LEU A 398 4.71 5.25 -8.89
N ARG A 399 5.41 4.46 -9.72
CA ARG A 399 6.86 4.22 -9.64
C ARG A 399 7.32 3.63 -8.29
N ILE A 400 6.42 3.01 -7.54
CA ILE A 400 6.69 2.44 -6.21
C ILE A 400 7.40 1.08 -6.38
N GLY A 401 8.32 0.74 -5.47
CA GLY A 401 9.02 -0.56 -5.50
C GLY A 401 8.10 -1.75 -5.22
N ASN A 402 7.09 -1.55 -4.36
CA ASN A 402 6.16 -2.60 -3.92
C ASN A 402 5.31 -3.21 -5.04
N ILE A 403 5.04 -2.48 -6.13
CA ILE A 403 4.24 -2.99 -7.25
C ILE A 403 4.96 -4.14 -7.96
N ASP A 404 6.26 -4.02 -8.18
CA ASP A 404 7.05 -5.07 -8.83
C ASP A 404 6.96 -6.37 -8.02
N ARG A 405 7.05 -6.25 -6.69
CA ARG A 405 6.93 -7.37 -5.75
C ARG A 405 5.52 -7.98 -5.74
N CYS A 406 4.47 -7.17 -5.80
CA CYS A 406 3.09 -7.66 -5.95
C CYS A 406 2.93 -8.50 -7.23
N VAL A 407 3.45 -8.03 -8.36
CA VAL A 407 3.38 -8.73 -9.64
C VAL A 407 4.12 -10.06 -9.61
N GLU A 408 5.31 -10.10 -9.00
CA GLU A 408 6.07 -11.33 -8.79
C GLU A 408 5.26 -12.38 -8.01
N VAL A 409 4.66 -11.97 -6.89
CA VAL A 409 3.83 -12.86 -6.05
C VAL A 409 2.61 -13.37 -6.82
N ILE A 410 1.90 -12.50 -7.54
CA ILE A 410 0.72 -12.89 -8.33
C ILE A 410 1.09 -13.93 -9.39
N ARG A 411 2.18 -13.71 -10.14
CA ARG A 411 2.65 -14.66 -11.15
C ARG A 411 3.03 -16.01 -10.55
N GLU A 412 3.68 -16.00 -9.39
CA GLU A 412 4.05 -17.24 -8.70
C GLU A 412 2.81 -18.00 -8.19
N VAL A 413 1.79 -17.30 -7.69
CA VAL A 413 0.50 -17.90 -7.30
C VAL A 413 -0.16 -18.58 -8.50
N TRP A 414 -0.26 -17.88 -9.63
CA TRP A 414 -0.81 -18.43 -10.88
C TRP A 414 -0.05 -19.67 -11.33
N ARG A 415 1.29 -19.60 -11.39
CA ARG A 415 2.15 -20.73 -11.77
C ARG A 415 1.91 -21.96 -10.90
N ARG A 416 1.78 -21.79 -9.58
CA ARG A 416 1.50 -22.90 -8.64
C ARG A 416 0.11 -23.48 -8.84
N ARG A 417 -0.91 -22.64 -9.04
CA ARG A 417 -2.29 -23.09 -9.31
C ARG A 417 -2.38 -23.86 -10.62
N ASP A 418 -1.74 -23.38 -11.67
CA ASP A 418 -1.71 -24.03 -12.99
C ASP A 418 -1.03 -25.40 -12.92
N ALA A 419 0.10 -25.50 -12.22
CA ALA A 419 0.79 -26.77 -12.00
C ALA A 419 -0.10 -27.78 -11.22
N ALA A 420 -0.79 -27.32 -10.17
CA ALA A 420 -1.70 -28.16 -9.40
C ALA A 420 -2.91 -28.62 -10.23
N LYS A 421 -3.44 -27.75 -11.09
CA LYS A 421 -4.53 -28.06 -12.03
C LYS A 421 -4.08 -29.09 -13.08
N ALA A 422 -2.92 -28.90 -13.68
CA ALA A 422 -2.34 -29.83 -14.65
C ALA A 422 -2.12 -31.23 -14.04
N GLU A 423 -1.61 -31.30 -12.81
CA GLU A 423 -1.42 -32.58 -12.12
C GLU A 423 -2.76 -33.28 -11.82
N ARG A 424 -3.78 -32.54 -11.35
CA ARG A 424 -5.13 -33.09 -11.16
C ARG A 424 -5.73 -33.64 -12.45
N LEU A 425 -5.51 -32.97 -13.58
CA LEU A 425 -5.96 -33.44 -14.90
C LEU A 425 -5.21 -34.71 -15.32
N ARG A 426 -3.88 -34.76 -15.14
CA ARG A 426 -3.06 -35.96 -15.43
C ARG A 426 -3.52 -37.18 -14.63
N LEU A 427 -3.80 -37.01 -13.34
CA LEU A 427 -4.30 -38.08 -12.48
C LEU A 427 -5.68 -38.61 -12.92
N ARG A 428 -6.55 -37.72 -13.42
CA ARG A 428 -7.87 -38.09 -13.96
C ARG A 428 -7.78 -38.77 -15.33
N SER A 429 -6.80 -38.42 -16.15
CA SER A 429 -6.59 -38.98 -17.49
C SER A 429 -5.85 -40.32 -17.50
N ARG A 430 -5.32 -40.80 -16.36
CA ARG A 430 -4.77 -42.16 -16.26
C ARG A 430 -5.90 -43.18 -16.40
N PRO A 431 -5.91 -44.03 -17.44
CA PRO A 431 -6.87 -45.11 -17.53
C PRO A 431 -6.69 -46.00 -16.30
N GLY A 432 -7.76 -46.19 -15.52
CA GLY A 432 -7.75 -47.16 -14.43
C GLY A 432 -7.25 -48.49 -14.98
N SER A 433 -6.13 -48.98 -14.43
CA SER A 433 -5.68 -50.35 -14.65
C SER A 433 -6.90 -51.24 -14.45
N ARG A 434 -7.41 -51.83 -15.54
CA ARG A 434 -8.44 -52.86 -15.49
C ARG A 434 -8.00 -53.85 -14.43
N LYS A 435 -8.70 -53.88 -13.28
CA LYS A 435 -8.58 -54.99 -12.34
C LYS A 435 -8.76 -56.24 -13.18
N GLY A 436 -7.74 -57.10 -13.17
CA GLY A 436 -7.72 -58.32 -13.95
C GLY A 436 -9.03 -59.06 -13.80
N SER A 437 -9.61 -59.47 -14.93
CA SER A 437 -10.62 -60.50 -14.97
C SER A 437 -9.98 -61.75 -14.35
N MET A 438 -10.26 -61.99 -13.07
CA MET A 438 -9.91 -63.24 -12.42
C MET A 438 -10.94 -64.27 -12.87
N VAL A 439 -10.69 -64.88 -14.03
CA VAL A 439 -11.32 -66.14 -14.40
C VAL A 439 -10.66 -67.20 -13.51
N ILE A 440 -11.36 -67.66 -12.48
CA ILE A 440 -11.04 -68.91 -11.82
C ILE A 440 -12.25 -69.83 -11.98
N HIS A 441 -11.94 -70.99 -12.55
CA HIS A 441 -12.83 -72.10 -12.87
C HIS A 441 -13.72 -72.52 -11.70
N GLY A 442 -14.95 -72.90 -12.05
CA GLY A 442 -15.91 -73.45 -11.11
C GLY A 442 -15.53 -74.85 -10.65
N GLU A 443 -15.73 -75.11 -9.36
CA GLU A 443 -16.10 -76.41 -8.84
C GLU A 443 -17.23 -76.22 -7.81
N HIS A 444 -18.37 -76.85 -8.10
CA HIS A 444 -19.40 -77.20 -7.14
C HIS A 444 -18.84 -78.27 -6.17
N PRO A 445 -19.24 -78.33 -4.89
CA PRO A 445 -20.54 -78.96 -4.60
C PRO A 445 -21.30 -78.50 -3.33
N SER A 446 -22.59 -78.87 -3.36
CA SER A 446 -23.46 -79.33 -2.27
C SER A 446 -24.02 -78.38 -1.20
N LYS A 447 -25.36 -78.35 -1.24
CA LYS A 447 -26.39 -77.88 -0.31
C LYS A 447 -26.24 -78.32 1.16
N SER A 448 -26.51 -77.38 2.07
CA SER A 448 -27.40 -77.49 3.26
C SER A 448 -27.45 -76.09 3.89
N GLY A 449 -28.53 -75.33 3.92
CA GLY A 449 -29.82 -75.67 4.53
C GLY A 449 -29.82 -75.21 6.00
N ASN A 450 -30.10 -73.92 6.28
CA ASN A 450 -31.05 -73.60 7.36
C ASN A 450 -31.54 -72.14 7.33
N VAL A 451 -32.81 -72.05 7.69
CA VAL A 451 -33.69 -70.88 7.78
C VAL A 451 -33.44 -70.14 9.10
N ARG A 452 -33.47 -68.79 9.08
CA ARG A 452 -34.27 -67.98 10.01
C ARG A 452 -34.30 -66.50 9.63
N SER A 453 -35.53 -66.03 9.49
CA SER A 453 -36.04 -64.67 9.36
C SER A 453 -36.04 -63.91 10.70
N GLU A 454 -36.27 -62.59 10.60
CA GLU A 454 -36.56 -61.56 11.63
C GLU A 454 -35.39 -60.57 11.81
N GLY A 455 -35.56 -59.25 11.79
CA GLY A 455 -36.73 -58.39 11.65
C GLY A 455 -36.28 -56.93 11.56
N VAL A 456 -37.18 -56.10 11.06
CA VAL A 456 -37.16 -54.63 10.86
C VAL A 456 -36.92 -53.85 12.16
N ILE A 457 -36.44 -52.58 12.05
CA ILE A 457 -36.76 -51.32 12.82
C ILE A 457 -35.48 -50.44 12.88
N THR A 458 -35.29 -49.39 12.07
CA THR A 458 -35.71 -47.96 12.17
C THR A 458 -35.15 -47.12 13.34
N GLY A 459 -34.67 -45.92 13.02
CA GLY A 459 -34.35 -44.79 13.94
C GLY A 459 -32.96 -44.19 13.63
N LEU A 460 -32.78 -43.09 12.89
CA LEU A 460 -33.06 -41.67 13.22
C LEU A 460 -32.58 -41.26 14.61
N GLU A 461 -31.40 -40.62 14.66
CA GLU A 461 -31.18 -39.22 15.05
C GLU A 461 -29.88 -38.70 14.41
#